data_AF-A0A290X0D9-F1
#
_entry.id   AF-A0A290X0D9-F1
#
_cell.length_a   1.000
_cell.length_b   1.000
_cell.length_c   1.000
_cell.angle_alpha   90.00
_cell.angle_beta   90.00
_cell.angle_gamma   90.00
#
_symmetry.space_group_name_H-M   'P 1'
#
loop_
_entity.id
_entity.type
_entity.pdbx_description
1 polymer ?
#
loop_
_entity_poly.entity_id
_entity_poly.type
_entity_poly.pdbx_seq_one_letter_code
_entity_poly.pdbx_strand_id
1 'polypeptide(L)'
;MHSASLTQRLLNQHRHDAEDALQQVALAVLQQEGIRSDSVLRVERIAALAPPVAGVVTLAEWLAYVDWEGFDSALYANLEAVAAFIAGALDLPDVAANLLQTRDAAVFEAQRPALATAALLFIECHIALFPG
;
A
#
# COMPACT_ATOMS: atom_id res chain seq x y z
N MET A 1 19.66 24.25 -4.21
CA MET A 1 19.54 22.83 -3.81
C MET A 1 18.09 22.59 -3.46
N HIS A 2 17.33 21.88 -4.28
CA HIS A 2 15.97 21.48 -3.90
C HIS A 2 16.12 20.36 -2.85
N SER A 3 15.64 20.58 -1.63
CA SER A 3 15.46 19.47 -0.68
C SER A 3 14.56 18.44 -1.33
N ALA A 4 15.00 17.19 -1.39
CA ALA A 4 14.17 16.08 -1.82
C ALA A 4 12.98 15.94 -0.84
N SER A 5 11.80 15.61 -1.36
CA SER A 5 10.62 15.45 -0.50
C SER A 5 10.81 14.35 0.54
N LEU A 6 10.06 14.37 1.64
CA LEU A 6 10.05 13.27 2.62
C LEU A 6 9.85 11.92 1.93
N THR A 7 8.86 11.83 1.03
CA THR A 7 8.60 10.62 0.23
C THR A 7 9.82 10.20 -0.59
N GLN A 8 10.46 11.13 -1.31
CA GLN A 8 11.66 10.80 -2.11
C GLN A 8 12.82 10.31 -1.24
N ARG A 9 12.97 10.86 -0.03
CA ARG A 9 14.01 10.42 0.92
C ARG A 9 13.75 8.99 1.40
N LEU A 10 12.50 8.66 1.73
CA LEU A 10 12.10 7.31 2.13
C LEU A 10 12.34 6.29 1.01
N LEU A 11 11.92 6.61 -0.22
CA LEU A 11 12.17 5.74 -1.38
C LEU A 11 13.67 5.49 -1.61
N ASN A 12 14.50 6.54 -1.52
CA ASN A 12 15.95 6.41 -1.68
C ASN A 12 16.61 5.60 -0.56
N GLN A 13 16.14 5.77 0.68
CA GLN A 13 16.67 5.09 1.86
C GLN A 13 16.37 3.58 1.82
N HIS A 14 15.19 3.22 1.35
CA HIS A 14 14.68 1.85 1.35
C HIS A 14 14.69 1.22 -0.05
N ARG A 15 15.55 1.69 -0.95
CA ARG A 15 15.61 1.21 -2.35
C ARG A 15 15.86 -0.30 -2.52
N HIS A 16 16.36 -0.98 -1.49
CA HIS A 16 16.59 -2.43 -1.50
C HIS A 16 15.53 -3.22 -0.73
N ASP A 17 14.56 -2.52 -0.13
CA ASP A 17 13.45 -3.10 0.63
C ASP A 17 12.16 -2.35 0.28
N ALA A 18 11.52 -2.82 -0.78
CA ALA A 18 10.35 -2.13 -1.35
C ALA A 18 9.14 -2.17 -0.41
N GLU A 19 9.03 -3.21 0.42
CA GLU A 19 7.94 -3.36 1.37
C GLU A 19 8.10 -2.39 2.53
N ASP A 20 9.30 -2.31 3.14
CA ASP A 20 9.56 -1.34 4.20
C ASP A 20 9.40 0.09 3.66
N ALA A 21 9.90 0.39 2.46
CA ALA A 21 9.68 1.69 1.81
C ALA A 21 8.19 2.06 1.71
N LEU A 22 7.36 1.13 1.25
CA LEU A 22 5.92 1.29 1.13
C LEU A 22 5.28 1.56 2.49
N GLN A 23 5.65 0.80 3.52
CA GLN A 23 5.15 0.98 4.88
C GLN A 23 5.54 2.35 5.46
N GLN A 24 6.79 2.79 5.27
CA GLN A 24 7.24 4.10 5.74
C GLN A 24 6.51 5.26 5.05
N VAL A 25 6.26 5.17 3.74
CA VAL A 25 5.50 6.20 3.00
C VAL A 25 4.05 6.24 3.49
N ALA A 26 3.40 5.08 3.64
CA ALA A 26 2.03 5.02 4.16
C ALA A 26 1.94 5.58 5.59
N LEU A 27 2.91 5.25 6.46
CA LEU A 27 3.00 5.79 7.81
C LEU A 27 3.15 7.32 7.79
N ALA A 28 4.01 7.86 6.92
CA ALA A 28 4.18 9.31 6.79
C ALA A 28 2.88 10.01 6.35
N VAL A 29 2.13 9.43 5.41
CA VAL A 29 0.80 9.92 5.01
C VAL A 29 -0.14 9.95 6.21
N LEU A 30 -0.27 8.83 6.92
CA LEU A 30 -1.16 8.69 8.07
C LEU A 30 -0.83 9.69 9.17
N GLN A 31 0.46 9.93 9.43
CA GLN A 31 0.92 10.92 10.41
C GLN A 31 0.59 12.36 9.98
N GLN A 32 0.85 12.71 8.72
CA GLN A 32 0.55 14.03 8.18
C GLN A 32 -0.95 14.35 8.26
N GLU A 33 -1.78 13.37 7.92
CA GLU A 33 -3.25 13.50 7.91
C GLU A 33 -3.87 13.28 9.30
N GLY A 34 -3.06 12.99 10.32
CA GLY A 34 -3.51 12.74 11.69
C GLY A 34 -4.45 11.53 11.82
N ILE A 35 -4.28 10.50 10.98
CA ILE A 35 -5.07 9.26 10.99
C ILE A 35 -4.34 8.21 11.83
N ARG A 36 -4.81 8.04 13.07
CA ARG A 36 -4.22 7.10 14.04
C ARG A 36 -4.75 5.68 13.88
N SER A 37 -3.97 4.69 14.31
CA SER A 37 -4.32 3.26 14.22
C SER A 37 -5.52 2.87 15.08
N ASP A 38 -5.75 3.59 16.19
CA ASP A 38 -6.87 3.41 17.12
C ASP A 38 -8.15 4.16 16.71
N SER A 39 -8.16 4.79 15.54
CA SER A 39 -9.30 5.60 15.10
C SER A 39 -10.46 4.72 14.63
N VAL A 40 -11.62 4.88 15.24
CA VAL A 40 -12.87 4.22 14.81
C VAL A 40 -13.24 4.55 13.37
N LEU A 41 -12.84 5.73 12.88
CA LEU A 41 -13.13 6.22 11.52
C LEU A 41 -11.94 6.04 10.56
N ARG A 42 -10.99 5.15 10.89
CA ARG A 42 -9.74 5.02 10.15
C ARG A 42 -9.97 4.72 8.67
N VAL A 43 -10.86 3.76 8.38
CA VAL A 43 -11.18 3.33 7.01
C VAL A 43 -11.79 4.48 6.21
N GLU A 44 -12.77 5.19 6.78
CA GLU A 44 -13.44 6.32 6.13
C GLU A 44 -12.49 7.49 5.90
N ARG A 45 -11.58 7.74 6.84
CA ARG A 45 -10.59 8.81 6.72
C ARG A 45 -9.54 8.49 5.67
N ILE A 46 -9.14 7.23 5.51
CA ILE A 46 -8.26 6.80 4.43
C ILE A 46 -8.97 6.91 3.08
N ALA A 47 -10.23 6.50 3.00
CA ALA A 47 -11.04 6.62 1.79
C ALA A 47 -11.27 8.09 1.36
N ALA A 48 -11.17 9.04 2.29
CA ALA A 48 -11.29 10.48 2.01
C ALA A 48 -9.99 11.13 1.48
N LEU A 49 -8.87 10.42 1.46
CA LEU A 49 -7.61 10.90 0.89
C LEU A 49 -7.72 11.01 -0.64
N ALA A 50 -6.75 11.69 -1.27
CA ALA A 50 -6.65 11.69 -2.73
C ALA A 50 -6.57 10.24 -3.23
N PRO A 51 -7.28 9.85 -4.31
CA PRO A 51 -7.43 8.44 -4.69
C PRO A 51 -6.11 7.65 -4.83
N PRO A 52 -5.02 8.19 -5.42
CA PRO A 52 -3.73 7.51 -5.45
C PRO A 52 -3.15 7.23 -4.06
N VAL A 53 -3.31 8.18 -3.14
CA VAL A 53 -2.81 8.10 -1.76
C VAL A 53 -3.65 7.10 -0.96
N ALA A 54 -4.98 7.16 -1.08
CA ALA A 54 -5.90 6.22 -0.43
C ALA A 54 -5.56 4.77 -0.82
N GLY A 55 -5.38 4.50 -2.12
CA GLY A 55 -5.06 3.16 -2.61
C GLY A 55 -3.75 2.61 -2.05
N VAL A 56 -2.69 3.42 -2.05
CA VAL A 56 -1.39 3.04 -1.46
C VAL A 56 -1.49 2.77 0.04
N VAL A 57 -2.17 3.63 0.79
CA VAL A 57 -2.33 3.44 2.24
C VAL A 57 -3.17 2.20 2.53
N THR A 58 -4.28 1.98 1.82
CA THR A 58 -5.11 0.77 1.98
C THR A 58 -4.32 -0.50 1.67
N LEU A 59 -3.49 -0.51 0.62
CA LEU A 59 -2.62 -1.64 0.31
C LEU A 59 -1.60 -1.88 1.43
N ALA A 60 -0.92 -0.84 1.90
CA ALA A 60 0.08 -0.95 2.96
C ALA A 60 -0.54 -1.47 4.27
N GLU A 61 -1.72 -0.96 4.65
CA GLU A 61 -2.48 -1.45 5.81
C GLU A 61 -2.84 -2.92 5.67
N TRP A 62 -3.30 -3.34 4.50
CA TRP A 62 -3.66 -4.71 4.24
C TRP A 62 -2.45 -5.66 4.32
N LEU A 63 -1.31 -5.26 3.75
CA LEU A 63 -0.05 -6.02 3.86
C LEU A 63 0.43 -6.13 5.32
N ALA A 64 0.35 -5.05 6.09
CA ALA A 64 0.68 -5.09 7.51
C ALA A 64 -0.27 -6.01 8.30
N TYR A 65 -1.54 -6.08 7.89
CA TYR A 65 -2.51 -7.01 8.46
C TYR A 65 -2.23 -8.47 8.08
N VAL A 66 -1.79 -8.74 6.84
CA VAL A 66 -1.30 -10.06 6.41
C VAL A 66 -0.14 -10.51 7.30
N ASP A 67 0.82 -9.63 7.60
CA ASP A 67 1.96 -9.95 8.45
C ASP A 67 1.58 -10.21 9.91
N TRP A 68 0.54 -9.53 10.40
CA TRP A 68 0.11 -9.64 11.79
C TRP A 68 -0.84 -10.82 12.05
N GLU A 69 -1.86 -11.00 11.23
CA GLU A 69 -2.95 -11.97 11.43
C GLU A 69 -2.91 -13.15 10.43
N GLY A 70 -2.03 -13.09 9.43
CA GLY A 70 -1.89 -14.09 8.38
C GLY A 70 -2.75 -13.82 7.15
N PHE A 71 -2.33 -14.39 6.02
CA PHE A 71 -2.99 -14.23 4.72
C PHE A 71 -4.47 -14.63 4.75
N ASP A 72 -4.81 -15.78 5.35
CA ASP A 72 -6.19 -16.28 5.40
C ASP A 72 -7.15 -15.32 6.12
N SER A 73 -6.69 -14.69 7.20
CA SER A 73 -7.46 -13.68 7.94
C SER A 73 -7.63 -12.41 7.10
N ALA A 74 -6.56 -11.97 6.43
CA ALA A 74 -6.55 -10.76 5.62
C ALA A 74 -7.47 -10.81 4.40
N LEU A 75 -7.82 -12.01 3.89
CA LEU A 75 -8.79 -12.17 2.81
C LEU A 75 -10.19 -11.62 3.14
N TYR A 76 -10.50 -11.37 4.42
CA TYR A 76 -11.79 -10.82 4.85
C TYR A 76 -11.72 -9.35 5.24
N ALA A 77 -10.57 -8.69 5.11
CA ALA A 77 -10.35 -7.30 5.49
C ALA A 77 -10.18 -6.40 4.26
N ASN A 78 -11.24 -5.67 3.87
CA ASN A 78 -11.22 -4.70 2.75
C ASN A 78 -10.66 -5.24 1.41
N LEU A 79 -10.74 -6.56 1.19
CA LEU A 79 -10.08 -7.24 0.08
C LEU A 79 -10.52 -6.71 -1.29
N GLU A 80 -11.79 -6.34 -1.46
CA GLU A 80 -12.30 -5.80 -2.72
C GLU A 80 -11.61 -4.48 -3.11
N ALA A 81 -11.41 -3.58 -2.16
CA ALA A 81 -10.74 -2.30 -2.39
C ALA A 81 -9.25 -2.51 -2.72
N VAL A 82 -8.60 -3.42 -2.00
CA VAL A 82 -7.20 -3.80 -2.24
C VAL A 82 -7.05 -4.40 -3.65
N ALA A 83 -7.88 -5.38 -4.00
CA ALA A 83 -7.82 -6.04 -5.30
C ALA A 83 -8.14 -5.07 -6.45
N ALA A 84 -9.09 -4.15 -6.27
CA ALA A 84 -9.40 -3.12 -7.27
C ALA A 84 -8.20 -2.17 -7.51
N PHE A 85 -7.52 -1.76 -6.44
CA PHE A 85 -6.30 -0.94 -6.55
C PHE A 85 -5.17 -1.70 -7.26
N ILE A 86 -4.93 -2.96 -6.88
CA ILE A 86 -3.90 -3.81 -7.48
C ILE A 86 -4.15 -4.03 -8.98
N ALA A 87 -5.37 -4.39 -9.36
CA ALA A 87 -5.71 -4.64 -10.77
C ALA A 87 -5.71 -3.35 -11.61
N GLY A 88 -6.27 -2.26 -11.07
CA GLY A 88 -6.51 -1.04 -11.85
C GLY A 88 -5.34 -0.06 -11.85
N ALA A 89 -4.79 0.25 -10.67
CA ALA A 89 -3.78 1.29 -10.52
C ALA A 89 -2.35 0.75 -10.65
N LEU A 90 -2.12 -0.47 -10.17
CA LEU A 90 -0.80 -1.13 -10.27
C LEU A 90 -0.64 -2.00 -11.52
N ASP A 91 -1.71 -2.20 -12.29
CA ASP A 91 -1.74 -3.05 -13.50
C ASP A 91 -1.27 -4.49 -13.23
N LEU A 92 -1.71 -5.06 -12.09
CA LEU A 92 -1.38 -6.42 -11.66
C LEU A 92 -2.64 -7.30 -11.57
N PRO A 93 -3.36 -7.54 -12.69
CA PRO A 93 -4.63 -8.28 -12.66
C PRO A 93 -4.48 -9.71 -12.15
N ASP A 94 -3.34 -10.37 -12.41
CA ASP A 94 -3.10 -11.74 -11.95
C ASP A 94 -2.94 -11.83 -10.43
N VAL A 95 -2.36 -10.80 -9.80
CA VAL A 95 -2.26 -10.72 -8.33
C VAL A 95 -3.65 -10.54 -7.73
N ALA A 96 -4.45 -9.61 -8.29
CA ALA A 96 -5.83 -9.41 -7.85
C ALA A 96 -6.71 -10.65 -8.08
N ALA A 97 -6.51 -11.37 -9.18
CA ALA A 97 -7.21 -12.63 -9.46
C ALA A 97 -6.86 -13.71 -8.44
N ASN A 98 -5.57 -13.83 -8.05
CA ASN A 98 -5.19 -14.72 -6.96
C ASN A 98 -5.93 -14.34 -5.67
N LEU A 99 -5.94 -13.06 -5.28
CA LEU A 99 -6.61 -12.63 -4.04
C LEU A 99 -8.12 -12.92 -4.05
N LEU A 100 -8.82 -12.64 -5.15
CA LEU A 100 -10.27 -12.74 -5.20
C LEU A 100 -10.78 -14.18 -5.44
N GLN A 101 -10.05 -14.96 -6.23
CA GLN A 101 -10.53 -16.24 -6.77
C GLN A 101 -9.74 -17.42 -6.23
N THR A 102 -8.44 -17.49 -6.50
CA THR A 102 -7.61 -18.67 -6.20
C THR A 102 -7.28 -18.78 -4.72
N ARG A 103 -7.01 -17.65 -4.07
CA ARG A 103 -6.66 -17.47 -2.66
C ARG A 103 -5.49 -18.34 -2.24
N ASP A 104 -4.49 -18.45 -3.10
CA ASP A 104 -3.29 -19.24 -2.82
C ASP A 104 -2.23 -18.36 -2.15
N ALA A 105 -1.94 -18.68 -0.89
CA ALA A 105 -0.96 -17.98 -0.07
C ALA A 105 0.47 -18.09 -0.64
N ALA A 106 0.85 -19.26 -1.18
CA ALA A 106 2.19 -19.44 -1.74
C ALA A 106 2.38 -18.63 -3.02
N VAL A 107 1.34 -18.56 -3.86
CA VAL A 107 1.32 -17.70 -5.05
C VAL A 107 1.39 -16.22 -4.63
N PHE A 108 0.62 -15.83 -3.61
CA PHE A 108 0.65 -14.47 -3.09
C PHE A 108 2.06 -14.08 -2.59
N GLU A 109 2.69 -14.91 -1.75
CA GLU A 109 4.04 -14.65 -1.25
C GLU A 109 5.08 -14.57 -2.38
N ALA A 110 4.93 -15.36 -3.43
CA ALA A 110 5.80 -15.27 -4.61
C ALA A 110 5.60 -13.96 -5.41
N GLN A 111 4.39 -13.39 -5.39
CA GLN A 111 4.03 -12.14 -6.08
C GLN A 111 4.32 -10.89 -5.24
N ARG A 112 4.43 -11.05 -3.92
CA ARG A 112 4.51 -9.96 -2.95
C ARG A 112 5.67 -8.96 -3.20
N PRO A 113 6.90 -9.38 -3.57
CA PRO A 113 7.96 -8.43 -3.90
C PRO A 113 7.67 -7.59 -5.15
N ALA A 114 7.05 -8.19 -6.18
CA ALA A 114 6.66 -7.49 -7.40
C ALA A 114 5.54 -6.49 -7.13
N LEU A 115 4.57 -6.86 -6.29
CA LEU A 115 3.51 -5.98 -5.83
C LEU A 115 4.06 -4.74 -5.10
N ALA A 116 5.00 -4.94 -4.17
CA ALA A 116 5.63 -3.84 -3.45
C ALA A 116 6.39 -2.90 -4.39
N THR A 117 7.13 -3.46 -5.35
CA THR A 117 7.87 -2.69 -6.36
C THR A 117 6.93 -1.86 -7.23
N ALA A 118 5.82 -2.44 -7.69
CA ALA A 118 4.81 -1.72 -8.47
C ALA A 118 4.17 -0.57 -7.67
N ALA A 119 3.91 -0.78 -6.38
CA ALA A 119 3.40 0.28 -5.50
C ALA A 119 4.40 1.45 -5.36
N LEU A 120 5.70 1.18 -5.27
CA LEU A 120 6.71 2.25 -5.23
C LEU A 120 6.78 3.05 -6.53
N LEU A 121 6.79 2.37 -7.69
CA LEU A 121 6.75 3.04 -8.98
C LEU A 121 5.50 3.91 -9.12
N PHE A 122 4.35 3.41 -8.64
CA PHE A 122 3.11 4.17 -8.61
C PHE A 122 3.22 5.43 -7.73
N ILE A 123 3.85 5.32 -6.54
CA ILE A 123 4.13 6.47 -5.67
C ILE A 123 5.03 7.48 -6.39
N GLU A 124 6.10 7.04 -7.05
CA GLU A 124 7.01 7.91 -7.80
C GLU A 124 6.29 8.69 -8.90
N CYS A 125 5.42 8.04 -9.67
CA CYS A 125 4.60 8.72 -10.69
C CYS A 125 3.65 9.77 -10.11
N HIS A 126 3.24 9.61 -8.85
CA HIS A 126 2.27 10.46 -8.17
C HIS A 126 2.89 11.27 -7.03
N ILE A 127 4.22 11.43 -7.00
CA ILE A 127 4.96 11.89 -5.81
C ILE A 127 4.50 13.23 -5.25
N ALA A 128 3.93 14.11 -6.09
CA ALA A 128 3.39 15.41 -5.69
C ALA A 128 2.13 15.31 -4.79
N LEU A 129 1.48 14.14 -4.74
CA LEU A 129 0.32 13.86 -3.88
C LEU A 129 0.72 13.26 -2.53
N PHE A 130 1.96 12.81 -2.39
CA PHE A 130 2.49 12.21 -1.16
C PHE A 130 3.24 13.25 -0.32
N PRO A 131 3.51 12.96 0.97
CA PRO A 131 4.19 13.89 1.87
C PRO A 131 5.48 14.50 1.29
N GLY A 132 5.50 15.83 1.34
CA GLY A 132 6.60 16.70 0.92
C GLY A 132 7.80 16.68 1.86
#